data_AF-Q4L6N1-F1
#
_entry.id   AF-Q4L6N1-F1
#
_cell.length_a   1.000
_cell.length_b   1.000
_cell.length_c   1.000
_cell.angle_alpha   90.00
_cell.angle_beta   90.00
_cell.angle_gamma   90.00
#
_symmetry.space_group_name_H-M   'P 1'
#
loop_
_entity.id
_entity.type
_entity.pdbx_description
1 polymer ?
#
loop_
_entity_poly.entity_id
_entity_poly.type
_entity_poly.pdbx_seq_one_letter_code
_entity_poly.pdbx_strand_id
1 'polypeptide(L)'
;MKKLIVIIGASCLLVGCGSQNLGPLEDKTTKLRDQNHNLKLDIQQLNQDISNQKAQVEALNKDKKNVSKTVDNNKEAKFLDASSKYYQDITKVISNYNQLDLSKNKKEDKKQNLEKLNTIANGIDDAYGKYKGAVTKKDLSSANKNEDKNIRQINKELQSAFKDIKSGYENNNTNKLNKGKTKLSQVNMSNNS
;
A
#
# COMPACT_ATOMS: atom_id res chain seq x y z
N MET A 1 -40.50 24.40 1.43
CA MET A 1 -40.07 23.00 1.68
C MET A 1 -39.25 23.04 2.98
N LYS A 2 -39.68 22.48 4.13
CA LYS A 2 -39.60 21.04 4.54
C LYS A 2 -38.24 20.44 4.18
N LYS A 3 -37.45 19.74 5.02
CA LYS A 3 -37.36 19.38 6.47
C LYS A 3 -35.87 18.92 6.68
N LEU A 4 -35.22 18.80 7.83
CA LEU A 4 -35.53 18.92 9.28
C LEU A 4 -34.19 19.19 10.06
N ILE A 5 -34.25 19.44 11.37
CA ILE A 5 -33.09 19.28 12.29
C ILE A 5 -32.98 17.80 12.69
N VAL A 6 -31.77 17.24 12.72
CA VAL A 6 -31.48 15.98 13.42
C VAL A 6 -30.19 16.12 14.23
N ILE A 7 -30.36 16.43 15.50
CA ILE A 7 -29.37 16.15 16.55
C ILE A 7 -29.50 14.65 16.85
N ILE A 8 -28.42 13.89 16.74
CA ILE A 8 -28.28 12.61 17.46
C ILE A 8 -27.13 12.80 18.44
N GLY A 9 -27.49 13.28 19.62
CA GLY A 9 -26.72 13.00 20.81
C GLY A 9 -27.09 11.59 21.29
N ALA A 10 -26.09 10.76 21.51
CA ALA A 10 -26.20 9.56 22.32
C ALA A 10 -25.10 9.63 23.39
N SER A 11 -25.37 10.43 24.42
CA SER A 11 -24.55 10.47 25.63
C SER A 11 -24.62 9.13 26.38
N CYS A 12 -23.60 8.87 27.18
CA CYS A 12 -23.56 7.81 28.21
C CYS A 12 -23.44 6.37 27.68
N LEU A 13 -22.20 5.93 27.46
CA LEU A 13 -21.71 4.84 28.30
C LEU A 13 -21.01 5.43 29.53
N LEU A 14 -21.65 5.28 30.68
CA LEU A 14 -21.00 5.40 31.97
C LEU A 14 -19.91 4.32 32.05
N VAL A 15 -18.64 4.72 32.11
CA VAL A 15 -17.55 3.81 32.50
C VAL A 15 -17.07 4.21 33.89
N GLY A 16 -17.96 4.04 34.87
CA GLY A 16 -17.57 4.05 36.27
C GLY A 16 -16.76 2.78 36.59
N CYS A 17 -15.53 2.97 37.04
CA CYS A 17 -14.71 2.03 37.80
C CYS A 17 -14.79 0.53 37.44
N GLY A 18 -14.01 0.13 36.43
CA GLY A 18 -13.53 -1.25 36.26
C GLY A 18 -12.03 -1.23 35.97
N SER A 19 -11.20 -1.36 36.99
CA SER A 19 -9.74 -1.16 36.89
C SER A 19 -9.05 -2.24 36.05
N GLN A 20 -8.75 -1.96 34.77
CA GLN A 20 -7.79 -2.74 33.98
C GLN A 20 -7.23 -1.95 32.77
N ASN A 21 -6.23 -1.10 33.05
CA ASN A 21 -5.15 -0.68 32.14
C ASN A 21 -5.53 -0.48 30.64
N LEU A 22 -6.42 0.48 30.35
CA LEU A 22 -6.87 0.78 28.98
C LEU A 22 -5.93 1.70 28.17
N GLY A 23 -5.11 2.53 28.83
CA GLY A 23 -4.18 3.45 28.16
C GLY A 23 -3.30 2.81 27.07
N PRO A 24 -2.66 1.64 27.32
CA PRO A 24 -1.88 0.93 26.29
C PRO A 24 -2.70 0.38 25.11
N LEU A 25 -4.03 0.30 25.22
CA LEU A 25 -4.93 -0.03 24.12
C LEU A 25 -5.40 1.23 23.38
N GLU A 26 -5.72 2.31 24.09
CA GLU A 26 -6.03 3.61 23.48
C GLU A 26 -4.84 4.13 22.66
N ASP A 27 -3.63 4.16 23.22
CA ASP A 27 -2.41 4.58 22.51
C ASP A 27 -2.18 3.75 21.23
N LYS A 28 -2.37 2.44 21.29
CA LYS A 28 -2.24 1.57 20.10
C LYS A 28 -3.33 1.84 19.06
N THR A 29 -4.54 2.16 19.50
CA THR A 29 -5.68 2.43 18.61
C THR A 29 -5.52 3.78 17.92
N THR A 30 -5.09 4.81 18.65
CA THR A 30 -4.72 6.14 18.11
C THR A 30 -3.56 6.01 17.13
N LYS A 31 -2.47 5.34 17.53
CA LYS A 31 -1.29 5.14 16.67
C LYS A 31 -1.60 4.37 15.38
N LEU A 32 -2.47 3.36 15.43
CA LEU A 32 -2.98 2.67 14.23
C LEU A 32 -3.87 3.55 13.35
N ARG A 33 -4.63 4.49 13.94
CA ARG A 33 -5.47 5.43 13.19
C ARG A 33 -4.63 6.47 12.46
N ASP A 34 -3.61 7.02 13.13
CA ASP A 34 -2.70 8.01 12.56
C ASP A 34 -1.80 7.36 11.49
N GLN A 35 -1.38 6.11 11.70
CA GLN A 35 -0.72 5.28 10.69
C GLN A 35 -1.58 5.02 9.44
N ASN A 36 -2.89 4.87 9.60
CA ASN A 36 -3.83 4.74 8.48
C ASN A 36 -4.01 6.09 7.73
N HIS A 37 -3.85 7.22 8.42
CA HIS A 37 -3.78 8.54 7.79
C HIS A 37 -2.51 8.69 6.93
N ASN A 38 -1.34 8.26 7.42
CA ASN A 38 -0.08 8.31 6.69
C ASN A 38 -0.13 7.47 5.39
N LEU A 39 -0.64 6.23 5.45
CA LEU A 39 -0.85 5.41 4.25
C LEU A 39 -1.72 6.09 3.17
N LYS A 40 -2.66 6.95 3.58
CA LYS A 40 -3.48 7.73 2.64
C LYS A 40 -2.70 8.89 2.02
N LEU A 41 -1.83 9.54 2.77
CA LEU A 41 -0.93 10.60 2.26
C LEU A 41 0.10 10.00 1.30
N ASP A 42 0.70 8.85 1.63
CA ASP A 42 1.62 8.11 0.77
C ASP A 42 0.96 7.74 -0.57
N ILE A 43 -0.30 7.28 -0.54
CA ILE A 43 -1.09 7.04 -1.75
C ILE A 43 -1.29 8.31 -2.58
N GLN A 44 -1.50 9.47 -1.96
CA GLN A 44 -1.65 10.74 -2.69
C GLN A 44 -0.33 11.16 -3.34
N GLN A 45 0.78 11.07 -2.60
CA GLN A 45 2.13 11.36 -3.10
C GLN A 45 2.50 10.43 -4.27
N LEU A 46 2.30 9.12 -4.12
CA LEU A 46 2.51 8.15 -5.20
C LEU A 46 1.73 8.48 -6.47
N ASN A 47 0.46 8.88 -6.36
CA ASN A 47 -0.34 9.27 -7.53
C ASN A 47 0.24 10.49 -8.25
N GLN A 48 0.82 11.45 -7.51
CA GLN A 48 1.52 12.60 -8.07
C GLN A 48 2.84 12.20 -8.72
N ASP A 49 3.63 11.33 -8.09
CA ASP A 49 4.89 10.83 -8.64
C ASP A 49 4.68 9.97 -9.90
N ILE A 50 3.62 9.15 -9.93
CA ILE A 50 3.15 8.42 -11.11
C ILE A 50 2.81 9.39 -12.26
N SER A 51 2.20 10.53 -11.96
CA SER A 51 1.88 11.56 -12.98
C SER A 51 3.17 12.18 -13.55
N ASN A 52 4.12 12.50 -12.68
CA ASN A 52 5.43 13.03 -13.04
C ASN A 52 6.24 12.04 -13.90
N GLN A 53 6.26 10.76 -13.53
CA GLN A 53 6.95 9.71 -14.29
C GLN A 53 6.32 9.51 -15.68
N LYS A 54 4.99 9.56 -15.82
CA LYS A 54 4.31 9.52 -17.13
C LYS A 54 4.73 10.69 -18.02
N ALA A 55 4.76 11.91 -17.50
CA ALA A 55 5.18 13.09 -18.24
C ALA A 55 6.65 12.98 -18.73
N GLN A 56 7.54 12.42 -17.90
CA GLN A 56 8.93 12.14 -18.30
C GLN A 56 9.03 11.08 -19.40
N VAL A 57 8.24 10.00 -19.34
CA VAL A 57 8.17 8.98 -20.40
C VAL A 57 7.69 9.57 -21.73
N GLU A 58 6.73 10.49 -21.71
CA GLU A 58 6.28 11.20 -22.92
C GLU A 58 7.37 12.12 -23.50
N ALA A 59 8.10 12.84 -22.66
CA ALA A 59 9.22 13.68 -23.09
C ALA A 59 10.36 12.84 -23.72
N LEU A 60 10.80 11.78 -23.03
CA LEU A 60 11.85 10.86 -23.52
C LEU A 60 11.48 10.17 -24.84
N ASN A 61 10.19 9.88 -25.06
CA ASN A 61 9.71 9.33 -26.33
C ASN A 61 9.72 10.34 -27.48
N LYS A 62 9.56 11.64 -27.21
CA LYS A 62 9.68 12.71 -28.23
C LYS A 62 11.14 12.95 -28.65
N ASP A 63 12.09 12.75 -27.74
CA ASP A 63 13.54 12.93 -27.99
C ASP A 63 14.20 11.82 -28.84
N LYS A 64 13.42 10.85 -29.35
CA LYS A 64 13.90 9.69 -30.15
C LYS A 64 14.66 10.01 -31.45
N LYS A 65 14.82 11.28 -31.83
CA LYS A 65 15.55 11.72 -33.04
C LYS A 65 17.09 11.66 -32.92
N ASN A 66 17.68 11.44 -31.75
CA ASN A 66 19.15 11.41 -31.55
C ASN A 66 19.68 10.02 -31.16
N VAL A 67 20.28 9.32 -32.13
CA VAL A 67 20.50 7.85 -32.11
C VAL A 67 21.29 7.30 -30.90
N SER A 68 22.33 7.99 -30.41
CA SER A 68 23.08 7.51 -29.23
C SER A 68 22.30 7.66 -27.94
N LYS A 69 21.60 8.79 -27.76
CA LYS A 69 20.69 9.02 -26.63
C LYS A 69 19.47 8.08 -26.68
N THR A 70 19.02 7.67 -27.87
CA THR A 70 17.84 6.81 -28.04
C THR A 70 17.93 5.49 -27.26
N VAL A 71 19.09 4.84 -27.17
CA VAL A 71 19.20 3.55 -26.45
C VAL A 71 19.03 3.72 -24.94
N ASP A 72 19.70 4.70 -24.35
CA ASP A 72 19.63 4.94 -22.91
C ASP A 72 18.29 5.61 -22.53
N ASN A 73 17.76 6.54 -23.33
CA ASN A 73 16.40 7.06 -23.18
C ASN A 73 15.34 5.95 -23.25
N ASN A 74 15.54 4.92 -24.07
CA ASN A 74 14.60 3.80 -24.18
C ASN A 74 14.69 2.84 -22.98
N LYS A 75 15.89 2.62 -22.40
CA LYS A 75 16.04 1.91 -21.12
C LYS A 75 15.40 2.70 -19.98
N GLU A 76 15.62 4.00 -19.94
CA GLU A 76 15.10 4.92 -18.93
C GLU A 76 13.56 4.97 -18.99
N ALA A 77 12.98 5.19 -20.18
CA ALA A 77 11.53 5.17 -20.37
C ALA A 77 10.91 3.80 -20.02
N LYS A 78 11.57 2.69 -20.36
CA LYS A 78 11.14 1.33 -19.98
C LYS A 78 11.17 1.11 -18.47
N PHE A 79 12.19 1.64 -17.78
CA PHE A 79 12.27 1.59 -16.32
C PHE A 79 11.17 2.42 -15.67
N LEU A 80 11.04 3.69 -16.06
CA LEU A 80 10.03 4.61 -15.50
C LEU A 80 8.60 4.09 -15.72
N ASP A 81 8.28 3.56 -16.90
CA ASP A 81 6.97 2.93 -17.18
C ASP A 81 6.71 1.70 -16.30
N ALA A 82 7.70 0.83 -16.12
CA ALA A 82 7.59 -0.35 -15.28
C ALA A 82 7.42 0.01 -13.79
N SER A 83 8.21 0.96 -13.28
CA SER A 83 8.11 1.49 -11.91
C SER A 83 6.77 2.19 -11.68
N SER A 84 6.33 3.05 -12.60
CA SER A 84 5.00 3.66 -12.58
C SER A 84 3.87 2.62 -12.49
N LYS A 85 3.94 1.55 -13.28
CA LYS A 85 2.94 0.47 -13.27
C LYS A 85 2.97 -0.33 -11.97
N TYR A 86 4.15 -0.58 -11.41
CA TYR A 86 4.29 -1.21 -10.10
C TYR A 86 3.58 -0.39 -9.00
N TYR A 87 3.90 0.90 -8.86
CA TYR A 87 3.29 1.75 -7.84
C TYR A 87 1.78 1.94 -8.05
N GLN A 88 1.30 2.02 -9.30
CA GLN A 88 -0.14 2.05 -9.61
C GLN A 88 -0.86 0.79 -9.14
N ASP A 89 -0.30 -0.40 -9.42
CA ASP A 89 -0.93 -1.66 -9.04
C ASP A 89 -0.89 -1.87 -7.52
N ILE A 90 0.23 -1.57 -6.86
CA ILE A 90 0.32 -1.62 -5.39
C ILE A 90 -0.64 -0.60 -4.72
N THR A 91 -0.80 0.60 -5.28
CA THR A 91 -1.77 1.59 -4.78
C THR A 91 -3.21 1.05 -4.81
N LYS A 92 -3.60 0.37 -5.88
CA LYS A 92 -4.92 -0.31 -5.97
C LYS A 92 -5.04 -1.43 -4.94
N VAL A 93 -3.99 -2.22 -4.76
CA VAL A 93 -3.94 -3.32 -3.78
C VAL A 93 -4.13 -2.81 -2.35
N ILE A 94 -3.44 -1.73 -1.95
CA ILE A 94 -3.60 -1.12 -0.62
C ILE A 94 -4.99 -0.48 -0.48
N SER A 95 -5.52 0.15 -1.52
CA SER A 95 -6.90 0.68 -1.53
C SER A 95 -7.94 -0.44 -1.29
N ASN A 96 -7.79 -1.58 -1.95
CA ASN A 96 -8.64 -2.76 -1.74
C ASN A 96 -8.52 -3.30 -0.31
N TYR A 97 -7.32 -3.29 0.28
CA TYR A 97 -7.12 -3.66 1.69
C TYR A 97 -7.83 -2.71 2.66
N ASN A 98 -7.75 -1.40 2.42
CA ASN A 98 -8.37 -0.38 3.28
C ASN A 98 -9.92 -0.45 3.28
N GLN A 99 -10.53 -1.16 2.33
CA GLN A 99 -11.96 -1.47 2.28
C GLN A 99 -12.35 -2.72 3.10
N LEU A 100 -11.39 -3.46 3.68
CA LEU A 100 -11.65 -4.67 4.46
C LEU A 100 -11.97 -4.38 5.91
N ASP A 101 -13.19 -4.71 6.32
CA ASP A 101 -13.53 -4.80 7.73
C ASP A 101 -13.13 -6.17 8.31
N LEU A 102 -11.89 -6.24 8.80
CA LEU A 102 -11.35 -7.42 9.49
C LEU A 102 -11.80 -7.56 10.95
N SER A 103 -12.74 -6.74 11.44
CA SER A 103 -13.41 -6.98 12.73
C SER A 103 -14.50 -8.05 12.62
N LYS A 104 -15.11 -8.18 11.42
CA LYS A 104 -16.12 -9.20 11.14
C LYS A 104 -15.48 -10.58 11.14
N ASN A 105 -16.01 -11.49 11.95
CA ASN A 105 -15.49 -12.84 12.16
C ASN A 105 -16.57 -13.93 12.07
N LYS A 106 -17.82 -13.58 11.72
CA LYS A 106 -18.87 -14.54 11.37
C LYS A 106 -18.42 -15.38 10.18
N LYS A 107 -18.88 -16.63 10.09
CA LYS A 107 -18.39 -17.64 9.13
C LYS A 107 -18.34 -17.13 7.68
N GLU A 108 -19.40 -16.47 7.22
CA GLU A 108 -19.51 -15.97 5.85
C GLU A 108 -18.61 -14.73 5.61
N ASP A 109 -18.70 -13.72 6.48
CA ASP A 109 -17.81 -12.55 6.42
C ASP A 109 -16.32 -12.95 6.44
N LYS A 110 -15.97 -13.95 7.27
CA LYS A 110 -14.60 -14.46 7.39
C LYS A 110 -14.13 -15.14 6.11
N LYS A 111 -14.98 -15.93 5.46
CA LYS A 111 -14.67 -16.55 4.16
C LYS A 111 -14.40 -15.46 3.11
N GLN A 112 -15.32 -14.50 2.96
CA GLN A 112 -15.20 -13.41 1.98
C GLN A 112 -13.97 -12.52 2.22
N ASN A 113 -13.66 -12.21 3.48
CA ASN A 113 -12.45 -11.46 3.82
C ASN A 113 -11.16 -12.26 3.54
N LEU A 114 -11.14 -13.57 3.77
CA LEU A 114 -10.00 -14.43 3.43
C LEU A 114 -9.79 -14.52 1.91
N GLU A 115 -10.87 -14.61 1.12
CA GLU A 115 -10.80 -14.55 -0.35
C GLU A 115 -10.22 -13.22 -0.83
N LYS A 116 -10.70 -12.08 -0.31
CA LYS A 116 -10.15 -10.75 -0.65
C LYS A 116 -8.69 -10.60 -0.22
N LEU A 117 -8.29 -11.14 0.94
CA LEU A 117 -6.90 -11.16 1.39
C LEU A 117 -5.99 -12.02 0.49
N ASN A 118 -6.51 -13.10 -0.11
CA ASN A 118 -5.80 -13.84 -1.15
C ASN A 118 -5.64 -13.02 -2.44
N THR A 119 -6.71 -12.36 -2.90
CA THR A 119 -6.65 -11.46 -4.07
C THR A 119 -5.63 -10.34 -3.88
N ILE A 120 -5.56 -9.77 -2.68
CA ILE A 120 -4.57 -8.76 -2.31
C ILE A 120 -3.15 -9.32 -2.33
N ALA A 121 -2.90 -10.48 -1.72
CA ALA A 121 -1.58 -11.11 -1.73
C ALA A 121 -1.10 -11.42 -3.16
N ASN A 122 -1.97 -12.02 -3.98
CA ASN A 122 -1.69 -12.29 -5.39
C ASN A 122 -1.44 -11.00 -6.18
N GLY A 123 -2.17 -9.92 -5.89
CA GLY A 123 -1.97 -8.61 -6.53
C GLY A 123 -0.59 -7.99 -6.26
N ILE A 124 0.00 -8.23 -5.08
CA ILE A 124 1.38 -7.82 -4.74
C ILE A 124 2.37 -8.63 -5.59
N ASP A 125 2.20 -9.95 -5.60
CA ASP A 125 3.07 -10.87 -6.35
C ASP A 125 3.01 -10.60 -7.86
N ASP A 126 1.83 -10.35 -8.41
CA ASP A 126 1.61 -10.00 -9.81
C ASP A 126 2.23 -8.64 -10.17
N ALA A 127 2.05 -7.61 -9.33
CA ALA A 127 2.60 -6.28 -9.58
C ALA A 127 4.14 -6.33 -9.68
N TYR A 128 4.79 -7.02 -8.74
CA TYR A 128 6.24 -7.20 -8.75
C TYR A 128 6.70 -8.19 -9.84
N GLY A 129 5.89 -9.20 -10.16
CA GLY A 129 6.11 -10.10 -11.29
C GLY A 129 6.20 -9.35 -12.63
N LYS A 130 5.22 -8.46 -12.89
CA LYS A 130 5.22 -7.56 -14.06
C LYS A 130 6.45 -6.66 -14.09
N TYR A 131 6.77 -5.99 -12.97
CA TYR A 131 7.95 -5.13 -12.85
C TYR A 131 9.24 -5.90 -13.16
N LYS A 132 9.44 -7.06 -12.54
CA LYS A 132 10.63 -7.92 -12.73
C LYS A 132 10.72 -8.50 -14.13
N GLY A 133 9.59 -8.74 -14.80
CA GLY A 133 9.54 -9.15 -16.21
C GLY A 133 9.90 -8.01 -17.17
N ALA A 134 9.52 -6.77 -16.83
CA ALA A 134 9.84 -5.59 -17.61
C ALA A 134 11.30 -5.12 -17.42
N VAL A 135 11.80 -5.07 -16.18
CA VAL A 135 13.14 -4.51 -15.85
C VAL A 135 14.16 -5.62 -15.62
N THR A 136 15.14 -5.74 -16.53
CA THR A 136 16.28 -6.65 -16.33
C THR A 136 17.48 -5.91 -15.74
N LYS A 137 18.41 -6.65 -15.09
CA LYS A 137 19.67 -6.06 -14.60
C LYS A 137 20.55 -5.41 -15.69
N LYS A 138 20.33 -5.77 -16.97
CA LYS A 138 21.04 -5.17 -18.12
C LYS A 138 20.40 -3.86 -18.59
N ASP A 139 19.14 -3.61 -18.22
CA ASP A 139 18.41 -2.38 -18.54
C ASP A 139 18.63 -1.27 -17.50
N LEU A 140 19.12 -1.62 -16.30
CA LEU A 140 19.30 -0.66 -15.20
C LEU A 140 20.48 0.31 -15.43
N SER A 141 20.15 1.58 -15.65
CA SER A 141 21.09 2.70 -15.53
C SER A 141 21.68 2.77 -14.11
N SER A 142 22.84 3.44 -13.95
CA SER A 142 23.40 3.62 -12.60
C SER A 142 22.53 4.49 -11.70
N ALA A 143 21.74 5.42 -12.27
CA ALA A 143 20.76 6.22 -11.54
C ALA A 143 19.64 5.34 -10.93
N ASN A 144 19.11 4.40 -11.70
CA ASN A 144 17.91 3.64 -11.33
C ASN A 144 18.17 2.46 -10.39
N LYS A 145 19.43 2.18 -10.05
CA LYS A 145 19.81 1.12 -9.10
C LYS A 145 19.27 1.35 -7.69
N ASN A 146 19.06 2.59 -7.28
CA ASN A 146 18.50 2.88 -5.96
C ASN A 146 16.97 2.65 -5.96
N GLU A 147 16.28 3.11 -7.00
CA GLU A 147 14.84 2.87 -7.14
C GLU A 147 14.50 1.38 -7.32
N ASP A 148 15.30 0.62 -8.09
CA ASP A 148 15.15 -0.84 -8.18
C ASP A 148 15.34 -1.54 -6.82
N LYS A 149 16.25 -1.06 -5.96
CA LYS A 149 16.38 -1.57 -4.59
C LYS A 149 15.16 -1.21 -3.74
N ASN A 150 14.64 0.01 -3.89
CA ASN A 150 13.47 0.47 -3.15
C ASN A 150 12.23 -0.36 -3.49
N ILE A 151 11.91 -0.52 -4.77
CA ILE A 151 10.82 -1.39 -5.27
C ILE A 151 10.95 -2.84 -4.74
N ARG A 152 12.17 -3.40 -4.74
CA ARG A 152 12.44 -4.73 -4.17
C ARG A 152 12.20 -4.79 -2.67
N GLN A 153 12.48 -3.72 -1.94
CA GLN A 153 12.34 -3.65 -0.49
C GLN A 153 10.85 -3.49 -0.11
N ILE A 154 10.18 -2.49 -0.69
CA ILE A 154 8.74 -2.27 -0.57
C ILE A 154 7.97 -3.58 -0.83
N ASN A 155 8.28 -4.30 -1.90
CA ASN A 155 7.58 -5.55 -2.20
C ASN A 155 7.75 -6.63 -1.11
N LYS A 156 8.97 -6.79 -0.59
CA LYS A 156 9.23 -7.77 0.50
C LYS A 156 8.50 -7.38 1.77
N GLU A 157 8.45 -6.10 2.10
CA GLU A 157 7.76 -5.60 3.29
C GLU A 157 6.25 -5.79 3.17
N LEU A 158 5.66 -5.49 2.01
CA LEU A 158 4.26 -5.77 1.70
C LEU A 158 3.94 -7.28 1.79
N GLN A 159 4.72 -8.15 1.14
CA GLN A 159 4.57 -9.61 1.26
C GLN A 159 4.65 -10.07 2.73
N SER A 160 5.60 -9.55 3.50
CA SER A 160 5.81 -9.86 4.92
C SER A 160 4.66 -9.38 5.81
N ALA A 161 4.09 -8.21 5.52
CA ALA A 161 2.94 -7.64 6.21
C ALA A 161 1.67 -8.46 5.92
N PHE A 162 1.35 -8.68 4.64
CA PHE A 162 0.14 -9.38 4.22
C PHE A 162 0.14 -10.87 4.60
N LYS A 163 1.30 -11.52 4.65
CA LYS A 163 1.44 -12.87 5.23
C LYS A 163 1.04 -12.92 6.70
N ASP A 164 1.44 -11.94 7.51
CA ASP A 164 1.05 -11.85 8.91
C ASP A 164 -0.42 -11.43 9.09
N ILE A 165 -0.94 -10.51 8.27
CA ILE A 165 -2.37 -10.13 8.26
C ILE A 165 -3.25 -11.34 7.93
N LYS A 166 -3.02 -12.02 6.80
CA LYS A 166 -3.81 -13.17 6.36
C LYS A 166 -3.79 -14.27 7.40
N SER A 167 -2.60 -14.75 7.78
CA SER A 167 -2.50 -15.88 8.72
C SER A 167 -2.93 -15.50 10.14
N GLY A 168 -2.85 -14.23 10.54
CA GLY A 168 -3.44 -13.73 11.77
C GLY A 168 -4.97 -13.81 11.75
N TYR A 169 -5.60 -13.31 10.68
CA TYR A 169 -7.05 -13.33 10.51
C TYR A 169 -7.63 -14.75 10.35
N GLU A 170 -6.96 -15.60 9.55
CA GLU A 170 -7.30 -17.00 9.34
C GLU A 170 -7.35 -17.79 10.65
N ASN A 171 -6.36 -17.61 11.52
CA ASN A 171 -6.22 -18.35 12.77
C ASN A 171 -6.80 -17.62 14.00
N ASN A 172 -7.58 -16.54 13.81
CA ASN A 172 -8.09 -15.67 14.88
C ASN A 172 -6.97 -15.13 15.83
N ASN A 173 -5.73 -15.04 15.35
CA ASN A 173 -4.57 -14.60 16.12
C ASN A 173 -4.42 -13.07 16.02
N THR A 174 -5.05 -12.36 16.94
CA THR A 174 -5.05 -10.89 17.04
C THR A 174 -3.64 -10.30 17.11
N ASN A 175 -2.71 -10.94 17.83
CA ASN A 175 -1.32 -10.47 17.96
C ASN A 175 -0.61 -10.49 16.59
N LYS A 176 -0.78 -11.57 15.81
CA LYS A 176 -0.18 -11.69 14.48
C LYS A 176 -0.86 -10.76 13.45
N LEU A 177 -2.19 -10.62 13.53
CA LEU A 177 -2.94 -9.68 12.71
C LEU A 177 -2.47 -8.24 12.95
N ASN A 178 -2.32 -7.83 14.21
CA ASN A 178 -1.83 -6.50 14.58
C ASN A 178 -0.36 -6.30 14.18
N LYS A 179 0.51 -7.30 14.34
CA LYS A 179 1.88 -7.27 13.82
C LYS A 179 1.92 -7.02 12.30
N GLY A 180 1.05 -7.70 11.56
CA GLY A 180 0.89 -7.50 10.11
C GLY A 180 0.42 -6.09 9.74
N LYS A 181 -0.56 -5.55 10.46
CA LYS A 181 -1.03 -4.16 10.31
C LYS A 181 0.09 -3.14 10.58
N THR A 182 0.84 -3.32 11.67
CA THR A 182 1.95 -2.44 12.02
C THR A 182 3.08 -2.48 10.99
N LYS A 183 3.42 -3.66 10.47
CA LYS A 183 4.35 -3.78 9.34
C LYS A 183 3.85 -3.02 8.11
N LEU A 184 2.57 -3.16 7.75
CA LEU A 184 1.99 -2.49 6.60
C LEU A 184 2.08 -0.96 6.72
N SER A 185 1.80 -0.41 7.90
CA SER A 185 1.94 1.03 8.19
C SER A 185 3.38 1.53 8.32
N GLN A 186 4.36 0.65 8.24
CA GLN A 186 5.79 0.97 8.28
C GLN A 186 6.46 0.78 6.92
N VAL A 187 5.74 0.30 5.90
CA VAL A 187 6.22 0.25 4.52
C VAL A 187 6.41 1.69 4.05
N ASN A 188 7.66 2.11 3.88
CA ASN A 188 7.92 3.44 3.34
C ASN A 188 7.70 3.42 1.82
N MET A 189 6.53 3.88 1.40
CA MET A 189 6.11 3.90 0.00
C MET A 189 6.74 5.06 -0.80
N SER A 190 7.37 6.02 -0.12
CA SER A 190 7.98 7.21 -0.73
C SER A 190 9.51 7.14 -0.67
N ASN A 191 10.20 7.49 -1.76
CA ASN A 191 11.62 7.85 -1.67
C ASN A 191 11.73 9.18 -0.91
N ASN A 192 11.98 9.12 0.39
CA ASN A 192 12.71 10.21 1.04
C ASN A 192 14.17 10.11 0.58
N SER A 193 14.65 11.23 0.05
CA SER A 193 15.89 11.43 -0.71
C SER A 193 17.17 10.84 -0.09
#